data_AF-A0A519GVX1-F1
#
_entry.id   AF-A0A519GVX1-F1
#
_cell.length_a   1.000
_cell.length_b   1.000
_cell.length_c   1.000
_cell.angle_alpha   90.00
_cell.angle_beta   90.00
_cell.angle_gamma   90.00
#
_symmetry.space_group_name_H-M   'P 1'
#
loop_
_entity.id
_entity.type
_entity.pdbx_description
1 polymer ?
#
loop_
_entity_poly.entity_id
_entity_poly.type
_entity_poly.pdbx_seq_one_letter_code
_entity_poly.pdbx_strand_id
1 'polypeptide(L)'
;MIIPMDAARPPIRTPDQRIRVFVSSTLKELEPERRAVRDVIERLRLAPVMFELGASAHPPRDLYRSYLAQSDIFVGVYWERYGWVAPNEDISGLEDEYHLSAGLPSLIYIKEPAPNREPRLQALLSRIRDDDRTSYKTFTGPDDLAELLAGDIATLLAERFDAGIIPNSPVPRGSGVPAPYSALIGREAEREEVDDLLAAPENRIVTLLGPGGVGKSRLAIEVATACAARGRHVAFAALESVSSPERVITAIARALGVRDTGDEPLERKVAAAVHDSDLLLVIDNMEHLLPATDTLVSLVTDAPRLQLLVTSRSPLRVRAERVYAVEPLPTPAAGSDDVTVASSGSRSTLHSMVRLSARCRSGRSRAPLTS
;
A
#
# COMPACT_ATOMS: atom_id res chain seq x y z
N MET A 1 -12.00 33.03 -21.08
CA MET A 1 -12.10 31.59 -21.40
C MET A 1 -10.68 31.09 -21.56
N ILE A 2 -10.10 30.56 -20.48
CA ILE A 2 -8.72 30.07 -20.45
C ILE A 2 -8.81 28.63 -19.95
N ILE A 3 -8.53 27.68 -20.83
CA ILE A 3 -8.43 26.26 -20.53
C ILE A 3 -7.10 26.07 -19.79
N PRO A 4 -7.04 25.57 -18.54
CA PRO A 4 -5.77 25.28 -17.91
C PRO A 4 -5.18 24.01 -18.50
N MET A 5 -3.86 24.06 -18.72
CA MET A 5 -3.07 23.02 -19.34
C MET A 5 -3.06 21.73 -18.51
N ASP A 6 -3.15 20.66 -19.29
CA ASP A 6 -2.99 19.25 -18.98
C ASP A 6 -1.97 18.96 -17.87
N ALA A 7 -2.44 18.37 -16.77
CA ALA A 7 -1.58 17.75 -15.75
C ALA A 7 -1.02 16.46 -16.36
N ALA A 8 0.08 16.60 -17.10
CA ALA A 8 0.73 15.53 -17.83
C ALA A 8 0.94 14.30 -16.93
N ARG A 9 0.33 13.17 -17.32
CA ARG A 9 0.75 11.83 -16.87
C ARG A 9 2.28 11.73 -16.98
N PRO A 10 2.99 11.07 -16.04
CA PRO A 10 4.40 10.79 -16.25
C PRO A 10 4.55 10.07 -17.60
N PRO A 11 5.43 10.55 -18.49
CA PRO A 11 5.56 10.01 -19.83
C PRO A 11 5.89 8.51 -19.73
N ILE A 12 5.22 7.71 -20.55
CA ILE A 12 5.57 6.30 -20.73
C ILE A 12 7.04 6.28 -21.15
N ARG A 13 7.87 5.70 -20.29
CA ARG A 13 9.30 5.59 -20.54
C ARG A 13 9.52 4.70 -21.74
N THR A 14 10.22 5.22 -22.75
CA THR A 14 10.66 4.43 -23.89
C THR A 14 11.63 3.34 -23.40
N PRO A 15 11.79 2.21 -24.11
CA PRO A 15 12.60 1.07 -23.65
C PRO A 15 14.06 1.39 -23.27
N ASP A 16 14.57 2.54 -23.70
CA ASP A 16 15.89 3.11 -23.44
C ASP A 16 15.97 3.95 -22.14
N GLN A 17 14.85 4.32 -21.53
CA GLN A 17 14.79 5.16 -20.33
C GLN A 17 14.80 4.31 -19.04
N ARG A 18 15.99 3.82 -18.69
CA ARG A 18 16.21 3.09 -17.42
C ARG A 18 15.96 3.98 -16.21
N ILE A 19 15.46 3.39 -15.13
CA ILE A 19 15.35 4.03 -13.82
C ILE A 19 16.75 4.40 -13.33
N ARG A 20 16.92 5.65 -12.91
CA ARG A 20 18.22 6.22 -12.50
C ARG A 20 18.35 6.19 -10.99
N VAL A 21 19.40 5.57 -10.49
CA VAL A 21 19.66 5.41 -9.05
C VAL A 21 20.85 6.26 -8.67
N PHE A 22 20.63 7.33 -7.91
CA PHE A 22 21.69 8.18 -7.39
C PHE A 22 22.33 7.53 -6.16
N VAL A 23 23.65 7.41 -6.16
CA VAL A 23 24.40 6.81 -5.05
C VAL A 23 25.28 7.87 -4.37
N SER A 24 24.81 8.32 -3.21
CA SER A 24 25.54 9.20 -2.30
C SER A 24 26.42 8.37 -1.37
N SER A 25 27.74 8.42 -1.56
CA SER A 25 28.69 7.90 -0.58
C SER A 25 30.09 8.47 -0.77
N THR A 26 30.90 8.38 0.27
CA THR A 26 32.33 8.74 0.23
C THR A 26 33.10 7.85 -0.74
N LEU A 27 33.94 8.46 -1.58
CA LEU A 27 34.60 7.75 -2.69
C LEU A 27 35.66 6.72 -2.25
N LYS A 28 36.50 7.05 -1.26
CA LYS A 28 37.67 6.22 -0.91
C LYS A 28 37.38 5.14 0.13
N GLU A 29 36.61 5.44 1.18
CA GLU A 29 36.44 4.50 2.32
C GLU A 29 35.47 3.36 2.02
N LEU A 30 34.57 3.55 1.05
CA LEU A 30 33.50 2.62 0.67
C LEU A 30 33.72 2.07 -0.75
N GLU A 31 34.95 2.02 -1.26
CA GLU A 31 35.20 1.57 -2.63
C GLU A 31 34.64 0.15 -2.93
N PRO A 32 34.84 -0.88 -2.07
CA PRO A 32 34.26 -2.20 -2.28
C PRO A 32 32.72 -2.18 -2.29
N GLU A 33 32.12 -1.44 -1.37
CA GLU A 33 30.68 -1.28 -1.24
C GLU A 33 30.07 -0.55 -2.44
N ARG A 34 30.74 0.51 -2.93
CA ARG A 34 30.32 1.24 -4.14
C ARG A 34 30.32 0.34 -5.37
N ARG A 35 31.30 -0.55 -5.49
CA ARG A 35 31.34 -1.54 -6.58
C ARG A 35 30.15 -2.51 -6.47
N ALA A 36 29.91 -3.06 -5.29
CA ALA A 36 28.78 -3.96 -5.05
C ALA A 36 27.42 -3.29 -5.34
N VAL A 37 27.23 -2.03 -4.92
CA VAL A 37 26.04 -1.23 -5.21
C VAL A 37 25.84 -1.05 -6.71
N ARG A 38 26.90 -0.70 -7.44
CA ARG A 38 26.84 -0.58 -8.91
C ARG A 38 26.43 -1.88 -9.57
N ASP A 39 27.09 -2.98 -9.20
CA ASP A 39 26.84 -4.31 -9.78
C ASP A 39 25.37 -4.73 -9.58
N VAL A 40 24.79 -4.44 -8.41
CA VAL A 40 23.36 -4.68 -8.13
C VAL A 40 22.46 -3.85 -9.04
N ILE A 41 22.70 -2.54 -9.13
CA ILE A 41 21.89 -1.62 -9.94
C ILE A 41 21.92 -2.04 -11.42
N GLU A 42 23.10 -2.39 -11.95
CA GLU A 42 23.28 -2.84 -13.33
C GLU A 42 22.65 -4.21 -13.59
N ARG A 43 22.74 -5.14 -12.63
CA ARG A 43 22.11 -6.46 -12.68
C ARG A 43 20.59 -6.36 -12.73
N LEU A 44 20.02 -5.38 -12.03
CA LEU A 44 18.58 -5.05 -12.07
C LEU A 44 18.18 -4.23 -13.32
N ARG A 45 19.11 -4.01 -14.27
CA ARG A 45 18.89 -3.22 -15.50
C ARG A 45 18.50 -1.76 -15.25
N LEU A 46 18.90 -1.22 -14.11
CA LEU A 46 18.77 0.19 -13.77
C LEU A 46 20.04 0.95 -14.18
N ALA A 47 20.01 2.28 -14.11
CA ALA A 47 21.14 3.14 -14.45
C ALA A 47 21.78 3.69 -13.17
N PRO A 48 23.01 3.27 -12.81
CA PRO A 48 23.72 3.85 -11.67
C PRO A 48 24.17 5.28 -12.00
N VAL A 49 23.92 6.19 -11.08
CA VAL A 49 24.38 7.58 -11.14
C VAL A 49 25.27 7.81 -9.93
N MET A 50 26.59 7.73 -10.14
CA MET A 50 27.56 7.80 -9.07
C MET A 50 28.88 8.39 -9.57
N PHE A 51 29.57 9.15 -8.71
CA PHE A 51 30.86 9.75 -9.06
C PHE A 51 32.01 8.74 -9.00
N GLU A 52 32.94 8.82 -9.95
CA GLU A 52 34.13 7.98 -9.96
C GLU A 52 35.38 8.79 -9.60
N LEU A 53 36.32 8.13 -8.92
CA LEU A 53 37.65 8.67 -8.66
C LEU A 53 38.35 8.91 -10.00
N GLY A 54 38.38 10.16 -10.47
CA GLY A 54 39.10 10.57 -11.68
C GLY A 54 38.44 11.66 -12.52
N ALA A 55 37.13 11.92 -12.35
CA ALA A 55 36.42 12.96 -13.09
C ALA A 55 36.40 14.29 -12.32
N SER A 56 37.53 15.01 -12.34
CA SER A 56 37.77 16.29 -11.63
C SER A 56 37.78 16.18 -10.10
N ALA A 57 38.76 16.84 -9.46
CA ALA A 57 38.98 16.75 -8.02
C ALA A 57 37.75 17.16 -7.17
N HIS A 58 36.84 17.95 -7.74
CA HIS A 58 35.57 18.35 -7.14
C HIS A 58 34.58 18.59 -8.28
N PRO A 59 33.59 17.72 -8.53
CA PRO A 59 32.54 18.03 -9.50
C PRO A 59 31.78 19.28 -9.01
N PRO A 60 31.61 20.33 -9.85
CA PRO A 60 30.81 21.50 -9.52
C PRO A 60 29.45 21.12 -8.94
N ARG A 61 28.95 21.84 -7.92
CA ARG A 61 27.68 21.52 -7.27
C ARG A 61 26.51 21.36 -8.25
N ASP A 62 26.56 22.09 -9.33
CA ASP A 62 25.57 22.08 -10.40
C ASP A 62 25.48 20.71 -11.11
N LEU A 63 26.58 19.95 -11.19
CA LEU A 63 26.62 18.63 -11.81
C LEU A 63 25.89 17.58 -10.99
N TYR A 64 26.15 17.44 -9.67
CA TYR A 64 25.39 16.47 -8.87
C TYR A 64 23.94 16.91 -8.71
N ARG A 65 23.65 18.21 -8.60
CA ARG A 65 22.26 18.71 -8.60
C ARG A 65 21.52 18.31 -9.86
N SER A 66 22.15 18.45 -11.03
CA SER A 66 21.55 18.03 -12.30
C SER A 66 21.32 16.52 -12.38
N TYR A 67 22.25 15.71 -11.87
CA TYR A 67 22.15 14.26 -11.86
C TYR A 67 21.10 13.75 -10.87
N LEU A 68 21.05 14.35 -9.69
CA LEU A 68 20.08 14.04 -8.64
C LEU A 68 18.66 14.42 -9.07
N ALA A 69 18.47 15.59 -9.70
CA ALA A 69 17.18 16.02 -10.24
C ALA A 69 16.63 15.10 -11.34
N GLN A 70 17.51 14.39 -12.04
CA GLN A 70 17.14 13.41 -13.06
C GLN A 70 17.00 11.99 -12.48
N SER A 71 17.36 11.78 -11.21
CA SER A 71 17.33 10.46 -10.59
C SER A 71 15.95 10.12 -10.05
N ASP A 72 15.68 8.82 -9.97
CA ASP A 72 14.39 8.25 -9.57
C ASP A 72 14.38 7.70 -8.16
N ILE A 73 15.55 7.31 -7.66
CA ILE A 73 15.79 6.68 -6.37
C ILE A 73 17.09 7.27 -5.82
N PHE A 74 17.10 7.57 -4.52
CA PHE A 74 18.29 7.97 -3.79
C PHE A 74 18.77 6.81 -2.91
N VAL A 75 20.07 6.51 -2.99
CA VAL A 75 20.74 5.53 -2.14
C VAL A 75 21.89 6.22 -1.41
N GLY A 76 21.79 6.29 -0.09
CA GLY A 76 22.88 6.76 0.77
C GLY A 76 23.64 5.59 1.38
N VAL A 77 24.96 5.56 1.24
CA VAL A 77 25.82 4.56 1.89
C VAL A 77 26.87 5.30 2.73
N TYR A 78 26.85 5.09 4.05
CA TYR A 78 27.67 5.86 4.99
C TYR A 78 28.44 4.95 5.94
N TRP A 79 29.65 5.36 6.36
CA TRP A 79 30.43 4.61 7.34
C TRP A 79 31.02 5.50 8.44
N GLU A 80 32.16 6.14 8.18
CA GLU A 80 32.87 6.92 9.20
C GLU A 80 32.98 8.40 8.87
N ARG A 81 33.15 8.78 7.60
CA ARG A 81 33.48 10.17 7.25
C ARG A 81 32.29 10.96 6.74
N TYR A 82 32.17 12.20 7.21
CA TYR A 82 31.14 13.15 6.79
C TYR A 82 31.36 13.66 5.37
N GLY A 83 32.54 13.45 4.80
CA GLY A 83 32.94 13.98 3.51
C GLY A 83 33.58 15.36 3.62
N TRP A 84 34.11 15.85 2.50
CA TRP A 84 34.80 17.13 2.44
C TRP A 84 33.78 18.29 2.35
N VAL A 85 34.08 19.37 3.05
CA VAL A 85 33.32 20.64 3.00
C VAL A 85 34.18 21.66 2.27
N ALA A 86 33.65 22.25 1.20
CA ALA A 86 34.42 23.19 0.39
C ALA A 86 34.63 24.54 1.11
N PRO A 87 35.68 25.29 0.77
CA PRO A 87 35.81 26.67 1.21
C PRO A 87 34.57 27.47 0.77
N ASN A 88 33.91 28.14 1.72
CA ASN A 88 32.62 28.86 1.57
C ASN A 88 31.36 28.00 1.63
N GLU A 89 31.43 26.75 2.07
CA GLU A 89 30.27 25.90 2.31
C GLU A 89 30.15 25.51 3.78
N ASP A 90 28.92 25.40 4.27
CA ASP A 90 28.66 25.02 5.66
C ASP A 90 28.49 23.51 5.84
N ILE A 91 28.15 22.79 4.77
CA ILE A 91 27.81 21.36 4.77
C ILE A 91 28.59 20.59 3.71
N SER A 92 28.79 19.29 3.91
CA SER A 92 29.48 18.44 2.94
C SER A 92 28.58 18.12 1.75
N GLY A 93 29.20 17.61 0.68
CA GLY A 93 28.46 17.10 -0.48
C GLY A 93 27.44 16.01 -0.10
N LEU A 94 27.75 15.15 0.88
CA LEU A 94 26.82 14.10 1.32
C LEU A 94 25.56 14.66 1.98
N GLU A 95 25.70 15.70 2.80
CA GLU A 95 24.56 16.35 3.44
C GLU A 95 23.75 17.16 2.42
N ASP A 96 24.40 17.87 1.49
CA ASP A 96 23.68 18.59 0.43
C ASP A 96 22.92 17.62 -0.50
N GLU A 97 23.53 16.49 -0.88
CA GLU A 97 22.90 15.43 -1.68
C GLU A 97 21.66 14.85 -0.99
N TYR A 98 21.74 14.58 0.32
CA TYR A 98 20.60 14.09 1.10
C TYR A 98 19.47 15.13 1.22
N HIS A 99 19.79 16.40 1.50
CA HIS A 99 18.77 17.45 1.56
C HIS A 99 18.04 17.62 0.22
N LEU A 100 18.78 17.56 -0.88
CA LEU A 100 18.22 17.69 -2.22
C LEU A 100 17.41 16.45 -2.64
N SER A 101 17.57 15.31 -1.97
CA SER A 101 16.82 14.08 -2.26
C SER A 101 15.46 14.00 -1.56
N ALA A 102 15.02 15.03 -0.83
CA ALA A 102 13.79 15.03 -0.02
C ALA A 102 12.48 14.69 -0.78
N GLY A 103 12.50 14.70 -2.11
CA GLY A 103 11.38 14.28 -2.98
C GLY A 103 11.50 12.86 -3.56
N LEU A 104 12.63 12.18 -3.35
CA LEU A 104 12.93 10.87 -3.91
C LEU A 104 12.73 9.76 -2.86
N PRO A 105 12.24 8.58 -3.26
CA PRO A 105 12.37 7.37 -2.47
C PRO A 105 13.84 7.16 -2.06
N SER A 106 14.08 7.05 -0.76
CA SER A 106 15.43 7.06 -0.18
C SER A 106 15.71 5.77 0.60
N LEU A 107 16.82 5.11 0.27
CA LEU A 107 17.33 3.92 0.95
C LEU A 107 18.69 4.25 1.57
N ILE A 108 18.83 4.09 2.89
CA ILE A 108 20.04 4.48 3.62
C ILE A 108 20.66 3.27 4.30
N TYR A 109 21.93 3.03 3.99
CA TYR A 109 22.72 1.92 4.49
C TYR A 109 23.93 2.43 5.26
N ILE A 110 24.09 1.94 6.48
CA ILE A 110 25.16 2.37 7.37
C ILE A 110 26.04 1.20 7.76
N LYS A 111 27.33 1.32 7.45
CA LYS A 111 28.30 0.28 7.76
C LYS A 111 28.60 0.28 9.26
N GLU A 112 28.61 -0.92 9.85
CA GLU A 112 29.05 -1.17 11.21
C GLU A 112 30.07 -2.32 11.25
N PRO A 113 31.04 -2.30 12.18
CA PRO A 113 31.27 -1.27 13.21
C PRO A 113 31.90 0.01 12.64
N ALA A 114 31.70 1.14 13.33
CA ALA A 114 32.22 2.46 12.94
C ALA A 114 32.89 3.17 14.13
N PRO A 115 34.02 2.65 14.63
CA PRO A 115 34.69 3.17 15.83
C PRO A 115 35.15 4.63 15.72
N ASN A 116 35.44 5.13 14.51
CA ASN A 116 35.94 6.49 14.30
C ASN A 116 34.95 7.38 13.54
N ARG A 117 33.64 7.13 13.66
CA ARG A 117 32.62 7.93 12.99
C ARG A 117 32.72 9.41 13.39
N GLU A 118 32.86 10.28 12.39
CA GLU A 118 32.99 11.72 12.59
C GLU A 118 31.71 12.29 13.24
N PRO A 119 31.81 13.21 14.23
CA PRO A 119 30.65 13.74 14.93
C PRO A 119 29.62 14.43 14.02
N ARG A 120 30.07 15.09 12.94
CA ARG A 120 29.18 15.74 11.97
C ARG A 120 28.37 14.71 11.17
N LEU A 121 28.98 13.59 10.79
CA LEU A 121 28.25 12.48 10.16
C LEU A 121 27.26 11.87 11.15
N GLN A 122 27.67 11.67 12.40
CA GLN A 122 26.76 11.16 13.43
C GLN A 122 25.54 12.06 13.62
N ALA A 123 25.72 13.38 13.63
CA ALA A 123 24.62 14.35 13.70
C ALA A 123 23.72 14.32 12.45
N LEU A 124 24.28 14.10 11.26
CA LEU A 124 23.48 13.86 10.04
C LEU A 124 22.66 12.56 10.16
N LEU A 125 23.30 11.44 10.53
CA LEU A 125 22.62 10.15 10.65
C LEU A 125 21.52 10.15 11.72
N SER A 126 21.71 10.86 12.82
CA SER A 126 20.65 11.08 13.82
C SER A 126 19.44 11.80 13.20
N ARG A 127 19.66 12.88 12.45
CA ARG A 127 18.58 13.58 11.75
C ARG A 127 17.88 12.71 10.72
N ILE A 128 18.64 11.89 9.97
CA ILE A 128 18.08 10.93 9.00
C ILE A 128 17.22 9.88 9.72
N ARG A 129 17.66 9.40 10.88
CA ARG A 129 16.92 8.41 11.68
C ARG A 129 15.63 8.98 12.26
N ASP A 130 15.62 10.28 12.57
CA ASP A 130 14.44 10.99 13.08
C ASP A 130 13.47 11.41 11.93
N ASP A 131 13.85 11.23 10.67
CA ASP A 131 13.01 11.45 9.49
C ASP A 131 12.35 10.12 9.05
N ASP A 132 11.08 9.92 9.44
CA ASP A 132 10.25 8.71 9.24
C ASP A 132 10.01 8.31 7.76
N ARG A 133 10.66 8.97 6.81
CA ARG A 133 10.50 8.77 5.36
C ARG A 133 11.47 7.78 4.73
N THR A 134 12.47 7.30 5.49
CA THR A 134 13.67 6.68 4.93
C THR A 134 13.90 5.27 5.48
N SER A 135 14.06 4.27 4.59
CA SER A 135 14.46 2.92 5.02
C SER A 135 15.91 2.97 5.49
N TYR A 136 16.11 2.82 6.80
CA TYR A 136 17.43 2.85 7.46
C TYR A 136 17.84 1.42 7.82
N LYS A 137 18.99 0.96 7.31
CA LYS A 137 19.54 -0.36 7.63
C LYS A 137 21.04 -0.31 7.90
N THR A 138 21.51 -1.22 8.73
CA THR A 138 22.94 -1.42 8.99
C THR A 138 23.46 -2.61 8.20
N PHE A 139 24.74 -2.57 7.79
CA PHE A 139 25.40 -3.67 7.10
C PHE A 139 26.86 -3.78 7.54
N THR A 140 27.50 -4.91 7.26
CA THR A 140 28.89 -5.19 7.71
C THR A 140 29.92 -5.24 6.57
N GLY A 141 29.49 -5.65 5.37
CA GLY A 141 30.37 -5.79 4.22
C GLY A 141 29.66 -5.66 2.87
N PRO A 142 30.40 -5.75 1.75
CA PRO A 142 29.87 -5.50 0.42
C PRO A 142 28.80 -6.52 -0.04
N ASP A 143 28.93 -7.79 0.32
CA ASP A 143 27.97 -8.83 -0.07
C ASP A 143 26.63 -8.65 0.66
N ASP A 144 26.69 -8.38 1.96
CA ASP A 144 25.55 -8.04 2.82
C ASP A 144 24.81 -6.80 2.31
N LEU A 145 25.56 -5.74 1.98
CA LEU A 145 25.00 -4.54 1.35
C LEU A 145 24.32 -4.86 0.00
N ALA A 146 24.91 -5.73 -0.81
CA ALA A 146 24.37 -6.09 -2.11
C ALA A 146 23.03 -6.84 -2.01
N GLU A 147 22.91 -7.75 -1.03
CA GLU A 147 21.68 -8.50 -0.77
C GLU A 147 20.56 -7.56 -0.27
N LEU A 148 20.87 -6.73 0.73
CA LEU A 148 19.94 -5.74 1.28
C LEU A 148 19.45 -4.77 0.19
N LEU A 149 20.37 -4.21 -0.58
CA LEU A 149 20.05 -3.26 -1.65
C LEU A 149 19.17 -3.89 -2.74
N ALA A 150 19.49 -5.12 -3.17
CA ALA A 150 18.71 -5.79 -4.20
C ALA A 150 17.27 -6.05 -3.75
N GLY A 151 17.07 -6.51 -2.51
CA GLY A 151 15.75 -6.73 -1.94
C GLY A 151 14.94 -5.45 -1.79
N ASP A 152 15.57 -4.38 -1.32
CA ASP A 152 14.90 -3.09 -1.10
C ASP A 152 14.54 -2.38 -2.40
N ILE A 153 15.42 -2.39 -3.41
CA ILE A 153 15.09 -1.86 -4.73
C ILE A 153 13.95 -2.67 -5.35
N ALA A 154 13.96 -4.00 -5.25
CA ALA A 154 12.87 -4.82 -5.77
C ALA A 154 11.54 -4.49 -5.09
N THR A 155 11.54 -4.31 -3.77
CA THR A 155 10.36 -3.92 -2.98
C THR A 155 9.86 -2.54 -3.39
N LEU A 156 10.75 -1.55 -3.47
CA LEU A 156 10.43 -0.18 -3.88
C LEU A 156 9.86 -0.13 -5.30
N LEU A 157 10.44 -0.88 -6.23
CA LEU A 157 9.93 -0.96 -7.60
C LEU A 157 8.55 -1.63 -7.64
N ALA A 158 8.33 -2.70 -6.88
CA ALA A 158 7.02 -3.33 -6.77
C ALA A 158 5.97 -2.34 -6.23
N GLU A 159 6.26 -1.66 -5.12
CA GLU A 159 5.38 -0.62 -4.55
C GLU A 159 5.11 0.52 -5.54
N ARG A 160 6.10 0.91 -6.34
CA ARG A 160 5.97 1.98 -7.34
C ARG A 160 5.19 1.54 -8.58
N PHE A 161 5.27 0.27 -8.98
CA PHE A 161 4.40 -0.30 -10.01
C PHE A 161 2.94 -0.33 -9.52
N ASP A 162 2.72 -0.71 -8.26
CA ASP A 162 1.40 -0.68 -7.63
C ASP A 162 0.86 0.76 -7.49
N ALA A 163 1.73 1.73 -7.17
CA ALA A 163 1.37 3.14 -7.10
C ALA A 163 1.17 3.79 -8.49
N GLY A 164 1.91 3.36 -9.52
CA GLY A 164 1.81 3.87 -10.89
C GLY A 164 0.52 3.46 -11.62
N ILE A 165 -0.22 2.51 -11.06
CA ILE A 165 -1.59 2.15 -11.45
C ILE A 165 -2.61 3.18 -10.95
N ILE A 166 -2.22 4.06 -10.01
CA ILE A 166 -3.06 5.12 -9.47
C ILE A 166 -2.51 6.47 -9.99
N PRO A 167 -3.17 7.15 -10.94
CA PRO A 167 -2.70 8.45 -11.41
C PRO A 167 -2.78 9.47 -10.28
N ASN A 168 -1.62 9.81 -9.71
CA ASN A 168 -1.49 10.80 -8.67
C ASN A 168 -1.42 12.20 -9.31
N SER A 169 -2.55 12.91 -9.28
CA SER A 169 -2.63 14.36 -9.48
C SER A 169 -3.65 14.89 -8.47
N PRO A 170 -3.43 16.06 -7.84
CA PRO A 170 -4.41 16.60 -6.89
C PRO A 170 -5.63 17.10 -7.68
N VAL A 171 -6.59 16.20 -7.89
CA VAL A 171 -7.89 16.47 -8.52
C VAL A 171 -8.96 16.47 -7.41
N PRO A 172 -9.92 17.41 -7.45
CA PRO A 172 -10.72 17.79 -6.29
C PRO A 172 -11.62 16.66 -5.83
N ARG A 173 -11.70 16.46 -4.50
CA ARG A 173 -12.66 15.63 -3.73
C ARG A 173 -13.60 14.81 -4.63
N GLY A 174 -13.03 13.79 -5.27
CA GLY A 174 -13.71 12.73 -6.00
C GLY A 174 -13.35 11.42 -5.31
N SER A 175 -14.31 10.51 -5.19
CA SER A 175 -14.23 9.29 -4.38
C SER A 175 -12.90 8.55 -4.57
N GLY A 176 -12.17 8.28 -3.48
CA GLY A 176 -10.90 7.53 -3.47
C GLY A 176 -11.06 6.04 -3.79
N VAL A 177 -11.97 5.71 -4.69
CA VAL A 177 -12.32 4.35 -5.12
C VAL A 177 -11.47 4.02 -6.36
N PRO A 178 -10.74 2.89 -6.38
CA PRO A 178 -9.97 2.47 -7.55
C PRO A 178 -10.83 2.34 -8.80
N ALA A 179 -10.33 2.77 -9.96
CA ALA A 179 -11.02 2.56 -11.23
C ALA A 179 -10.93 1.07 -11.64
N PRO A 180 -12.04 0.39 -11.96
CA PRO A 180 -11.99 -1.00 -12.37
C PRO A 180 -11.36 -1.14 -13.77
N TYR A 181 -10.47 -2.13 -13.95
CA TYR A 181 -9.80 -2.43 -15.23
C TYR A 181 -10.71 -2.93 -16.35
N SER A 182 -11.93 -3.35 -16.01
CA SER A 182 -12.96 -3.82 -16.96
C SER A 182 -14.32 -3.70 -16.28
N ALA A 183 -15.43 -3.81 -17.03
CA ALA A 183 -16.77 -3.78 -16.44
C ALA A 183 -17.07 -5.04 -15.62
N LEU A 184 -17.75 -4.92 -14.49
CA LEU A 184 -18.33 -6.08 -13.80
C LEU A 184 -19.34 -6.77 -14.74
N ILE A 185 -19.22 -8.09 -14.92
CA ILE A 185 -20.11 -8.87 -15.77
C ILE A 185 -20.90 -9.81 -14.87
N GLY A 186 -22.24 -9.73 -14.93
CA GLY A 186 -23.14 -10.72 -14.35
C GLY A 186 -23.21 -10.68 -12.82
N ARG A 187 -23.03 -9.49 -12.22
CA ARG A 187 -23.09 -9.27 -10.76
C ARG A 187 -23.89 -8.04 -10.34
N GLU A 188 -24.81 -7.64 -11.19
CA GLU A 188 -25.70 -6.51 -10.95
C GLU A 188 -26.62 -6.79 -9.76
N ALA A 189 -27.10 -8.04 -9.63
CA ALA A 189 -27.93 -8.48 -8.52
C ALA A 189 -27.18 -8.44 -7.19
N GLU A 190 -25.97 -9.00 -7.13
CA GLU A 190 -25.16 -8.96 -5.89
C GLU A 190 -24.80 -7.53 -5.49
N ARG A 191 -24.57 -6.63 -6.46
CA ARG A 191 -24.35 -5.21 -6.17
C ARG A 191 -25.59 -4.58 -5.53
N GLU A 192 -26.78 -4.83 -6.09
CA GLU A 192 -28.05 -4.33 -5.53
C GLU A 192 -28.31 -4.87 -4.13
N GLU A 193 -28.09 -6.16 -3.90
CA GLU A 193 -28.25 -6.76 -2.57
C GLU A 193 -27.30 -6.18 -1.53
N VAL A 194 -26.04 -5.91 -1.89
CA VAL A 194 -25.08 -5.26 -0.99
C VAL A 194 -25.44 -3.79 -0.77
N ASP A 195 -25.91 -3.08 -1.80
CA ASP A 195 -26.42 -1.71 -1.67
C ASP A 195 -27.60 -1.65 -0.68
N ASP A 196 -28.55 -2.59 -0.76
CA ASP A 196 -29.68 -2.69 0.17
C ASP A 196 -29.22 -2.96 1.60
N LEU A 197 -28.20 -3.82 1.78
CA LEU A 197 -27.59 -4.03 3.09
C LEU A 197 -26.97 -2.75 3.63
N LEU A 198 -26.26 -1.98 2.81
CA LEU A 198 -25.62 -0.72 3.21
C LEU A 198 -26.64 0.41 3.45
N ALA A 199 -27.81 0.38 2.79
CA ALA A 199 -28.88 1.36 3.01
C ALA A 199 -29.52 1.24 4.40
N ALA A 200 -29.42 0.08 5.05
CA ALA A 200 -29.95 -0.18 6.39
C ALA A 200 -28.97 0.35 7.47
N PRO A 201 -29.35 1.35 8.29
CA PRO A 201 -28.44 2.00 9.25
C PRO A 201 -27.86 1.06 10.33
N GLU A 202 -28.55 -0.04 10.63
CA GLU A 202 -28.11 -1.06 11.58
C GLU A 202 -26.94 -1.90 11.05
N ASN A 203 -26.75 -1.97 9.73
CA ASN A 203 -25.68 -2.73 9.10
C ASN A 203 -24.43 -1.86 8.99
N ARG A 204 -23.69 -1.77 10.09
CA ARG A 204 -22.51 -0.90 10.17
C ARG A 204 -21.22 -1.55 9.72
N ILE A 205 -21.16 -2.88 9.71
CA ILE A 205 -20.05 -3.67 9.17
C ILE A 205 -20.65 -4.72 8.24
N VAL A 206 -20.47 -4.57 6.94
CA VAL A 206 -20.87 -5.57 5.95
C VAL A 206 -19.61 -6.26 5.43
N THR A 207 -19.53 -7.59 5.57
CA THR A 207 -18.38 -8.37 5.09
C THR A 207 -18.77 -9.16 3.85
N LEU A 208 -18.15 -8.86 2.71
CA LEU A 208 -18.14 -9.71 1.53
C LEU A 208 -17.21 -10.90 1.80
N LEU A 209 -17.81 -12.08 1.97
CA LEU A 209 -17.12 -13.31 2.30
C LEU A 209 -17.10 -14.26 1.11
N GLY A 210 -15.95 -14.86 0.81
CA GLY A 210 -15.88 -15.84 -0.28
C GLY A 210 -14.45 -16.24 -0.62
N PRO A 211 -14.28 -17.30 -1.44
CA PRO A 211 -12.96 -17.84 -1.78
C PRO A 211 -12.08 -16.84 -2.56
N GLY A 212 -10.79 -17.15 -2.67
CA GLY A 212 -9.86 -16.36 -3.50
C GLY A 212 -10.31 -16.34 -4.97
N GLY A 213 -10.13 -15.22 -5.65
CA GLY A 213 -10.48 -15.09 -7.08
C GLY A 213 -11.98 -14.96 -7.39
N VAL A 214 -12.87 -15.06 -6.40
CA VAL A 214 -14.33 -14.93 -6.60
C VAL A 214 -14.80 -13.51 -6.90
N GLY A 215 -13.91 -12.51 -6.98
CA GLY A 215 -14.26 -11.14 -7.36
C GLY A 215 -14.85 -10.26 -6.25
N LYS A 216 -14.56 -10.52 -4.97
CA LYS A 216 -15.03 -9.69 -3.83
C LYS A 216 -14.56 -8.24 -3.91
N SER A 217 -13.27 -8.02 -4.16
CA SER A 217 -12.67 -6.68 -4.30
C SER A 217 -13.33 -5.90 -5.44
N ARG A 218 -13.66 -6.59 -6.53
CA ARG A 218 -14.35 -5.98 -7.66
C ARG A 218 -15.80 -5.60 -7.33
N LEU A 219 -16.53 -6.48 -6.65
CA LEU A 219 -17.87 -6.16 -6.16
C LEU A 219 -17.84 -4.97 -5.17
N ALA A 220 -16.85 -4.93 -4.27
CA ALA A 220 -16.67 -3.82 -3.34
C ALA A 220 -16.39 -2.48 -4.05
N ILE A 221 -15.53 -2.47 -5.06
CA ILE A 221 -15.25 -1.28 -5.89
C ILE A 221 -16.51 -0.78 -6.59
N GLU A 222 -17.33 -1.67 -7.14
CA GLU A 222 -18.55 -1.31 -7.86
C GLU A 222 -19.63 -0.74 -6.94
N VAL A 223 -19.83 -1.36 -5.76
CA VAL A 223 -20.70 -0.83 -4.69
C VAL A 223 -20.21 0.54 -4.22
N ALA A 224 -18.91 0.68 -3.99
CA ALA A 224 -18.28 1.93 -3.57
C ALA A 224 -18.44 3.04 -4.63
N THR A 225 -18.27 2.70 -5.91
CA THR A 225 -18.47 3.62 -7.04
C THR A 225 -19.94 4.05 -7.15
N ALA A 226 -20.89 3.12 -6.98
CA ALA A 226 -22.31 3.44 -6.98
C ALA A 226 -22.70 4.34 -5.80
N CYS A 227 -22.17 4.08 -4.60
CA CYS A 227 -22.37 4.94 -3.42
C CYS A 227 -21.82 6.35 -3.64
N ALA A 228 -20.61 6.47 -4.19
CA ALA A 228 -20.00 7.74 -4.54
C ALA A 228 -20.82 8.52 -5.57
N ALA A 229 -21.34 7.84 -6.60
CA ALA A 229 -22.20 8.45 -7.62
C ALA A 229 -23.52 8.98 -7.03
N ARG A 230 -24.00 8.40 -5.92
CA ARG A 230 -25.16 8.89 -5.15
C ARG A 230 -24.82 10.04 -4.19
N GLY A 231 -23.56 10.49 -4.16
CA GLY A 231 -23.10 11.61 -3.33
C GLY A 231 -22.63 11.23 -1.92
N ARG A 232 -22.50 9.93 -1.62
CA ARG A 232 -21.94 9.47 -0.34
C ARG A 232 -20.43 9.67 -0.31
N HIS A 233 -19.86 10.01 0.85
CA HIS A 233 -18.40 10.02 0.98
C HIS A 233 -17.89 8.57 1.01
N VAL A 234 -16.86 8.29 0.22
CA VAL A 234 -16.28 6.94 0.12
C VAL A 234 -14.76 7.02 0.19
N ALA A 235 -14.18 6.17 1.02
CA ALA A 235 -12.74 5.94 1.13
C ALA A 235 -12.44 4.45 0.96
N PHE A 236 -11.28 4.13 0.37
CA PHE A 236 -10.88 2.76 0.07
C PHE A 236 -9.49 2.48 0.66
N ALA A 237 -9.42 1.54 1.59
CA ALA A 237 -8.17 1.06 2.18
C ALA A 237 -7.89 -0.37 1.67
N ALA A 238 -6.94 -0.48 0.74
CA ALA A 238 -6.41 -1.76 0.30
C ALA A 238 -5.37 -2.26 1.32
N LEU A 239 -5.57 -3.46 1.88
CA LEU A 239 -4.67 -4.02 2.88
C LEU A 239 -3.72 -5.08 2.31
N GLU A 240 -3.67 -5.28 0.99
CA GLU A 240 -2.84 -6.33 0.36
C GLU A 240 -1.35 -6.25 0.71
N SER A 241 -0.80 -5.04 0.85
CA SER A 241 0.60 -4.82 1.24
C SER A 241 0.81 -4.62 2.75
N VAL A 242 -0.24 -4.73 3.56
CA VAL A 242 -0.17 -4.48 5.00
C VAL A 242 0.28 -5.74 5.72
N SER A 243 1.52 -5.74 6.20
CA SER A 243 2.15 -6.94 6.76
C SER A 243 1.79 -7.25 8.22
N SER A 244 1.14 -6.32 8.95
CA SER A 244 0.85 -6.53 10.38
C SER A 244 -0.43 -5.81 10.85
N PRO A 245 -1.15 -6.37 11.85
CA PRO A 245 -2.41 -5.82 12.35
C PRO A 245 -2.32 -4.36 12.83
N GLU A 246 -1.18 -3.98 13.42
CA GLU A 246 -0.95 -2.65 13.99
C GLU A 246 -0.87 -1.57 12.91
N ARG A 247 -0.56 -1.95 11.66
CA ARG A 247 -0.44 -1.03 10.52
C ARG A 247 -1.78 -0.78 9.81
N VAL A 248 -2.85 -1.46 10.19
CA VAL A 248 -4.18 -1.27 9.59
C VAL A 248 -4.68 0.16 9.79
N ILE A 249 -4.47 0.75 10.97
CA ILE A 249 -4.89 2.13 11.22
C ILE A 249 -4.14 3.13 10.33
N THR A 250 -2.85 2.88 10.05
CA THR A 250 -2.05 3.69 9.13
C THR A 250 -2.57 3.61 7.70
N ALA A 251 -2.98 2.42 7.24
CA ALA A 251 -3.58 2.24 5.92
C ALA A 251 -4.93 2.99 5.81
N ILE A 252 -5.76 2.92 6.85
CA ILE A 252 -7.02 3.66 6.93
C ILE A 252 -6.77 5.18 6.93
N ALA A 253 -5.81 5.66 7.73
CA ALA A 253 -5.46 7.08 7.77
C ALA A 253 -5.05 7.60 6.39
N ARG A 254 -4.22 6.84 5.66
CA ARG A 254 -3.82 7.17 4.28
C ARG A 254 -5.02 7.24 3.34
N ALA A 255 -5.93 6.26 3.41
CA ALA A 255 -7.15 6.25 2.60
C ALA A 255 -8.07 7.46 2.87
N LEU A 256 -8.07 7.97 4.09
CA LEU A 256 -8.82 9.14 4.51
C LEU A 256 -8.08 10.47 4.27
N GLY A 257 -6.82 10.42 3.81
CA GLY A 257 -5.96 11.61 3.67
C GLY A 257 -5.53 12.21 5.01
N VAL A 258 -5.66 11.46 6.10
CA VAL A 258 -5.21 11.85 7.44
C VAL A 258 -3.71 11.65 7.53
N ARG A 259 -2.99 12.72 7.89
CA ARG A 259 -1.54 12.68 8.06
C ARG A 259 -1.20 12.29 9.49
N ASP A 260 -0.23 11.40 9.64
CA ASP A 260 0.42 11.21 10.92
C ASP A 260 1.48 12.29 11.11
N THR A 261 1.35 13.04 12.19
CA THR A 261 2.19 14.20 12.54
C THR A 261 2.76 14.07 13.96
N GLY A 262 2.52 12.94 14.65
CA GLY A 262 3.10 12.63 15.97
C GLY A 262 2.59 13.45 17.17
N ASP A 263 1.74 14.44 16.95
CA ASP A 263 1.16 15.33 17.96
C ASP A 263 0.01 14.72 18.77
N GLU A 264 -0.68 13.72 18.21
CA GLU A 264 -1.67 12.90 18.92
C GLU A 264 -1.75 11.49 18.30
N PRO A 265 -2.27 10.49 19.04
CA PRO A 265 -2.42 9.12 18.54
C PRO A 265 -3.24 9.07 17.24
N LEU A 266 -2.75 8.31 16.26
CA LEU A 266 -3.34 8.24 14.93
C LEU A 266 -4.79 7.74 14.96
N GLU A 267 -5.13 6.84 15.88
CA GLU A 267 -6.48 6.33 16.12
C GLU A 267 -7.46 7.47 16.40
N ARG A 268 -7.05 8.46 17.22
CA ARG A 268 -7.89 9.62 17.53
C ARG A 268 -8.10 10.52 16.33
N LYS A 269 -7.04 10.77 15.55
CA LYS A 269 -7.15 11.56 14.30
C LYS A 269 -8.09 10.92 13.30
N VAL A 270 -7.96 9.61 13.12
CA VAL A 270 -8.82 8.83 12.23
C VAL A 270 -10.26 8.91 12.74
N ALA A 271 -10.51 8.63 14.03
CA ALA A 271 -11.84 8.72 14.62
C ALA A 271 -12.46 10.12 14.44
N ALA A 272 -11.70 11.18 14.69
CA ALA A 272 -12.15 12.56 14.48
C ALA A 272 -12.47 12.86 13.02
N ALA A 273 -11.68 12.35 12.07
CA ALA A 273 -11.92 12.53 10.64
C ALA A 273 -13.21 11.85 10.14
N VAL A 274 -13.62 10.75 10.79
CA VAL A 274 -14.80 9.97 10.40
C VAL A 274 -16.06 10.27 11.22
N HIS A 275 -15.95 10.99 12.35
CA HIS A 275 -17.02 11.14 13.35
C HIS A 275 -18.33 11.71 12.77
N ASP A 276 -18.26 12.83 12.04
CA ASP A 276 -19.46 13.55 11.57
C ASP A 276 -19.85 13.23 10.10
N SER A 277 -19.05 12.41 9.43
CA SER A 277 -19.15 12.15 8.00
C SER A 277 -20.05 10.93 7.72
N ASP A 278 -21.02 11.06 6.81
CA ASP A 278 -21.66 9.89 6.20
C ASP A 278 -20.67 9.25 5.22
N LEU A 279 -19.86 8.35 5.78
CA LEU A 279 -18.71 7.74 5.14
C LEU A 279 -18.91 6.24 5.01
N LEU A 280 -18.74 5.74 3.78
CA LEU A 280 -18.46 4.34 3.51
C LEU A 280 -16.94 4.15 3.45
N LEU A 281 -16.39 3.39 4.38
CA LEU A 281 -14.99 2.98 4.34
C LEU A 281 -14.91 1.52 3.85
N VAL A 282 -14.29 1.32 2.68
CA VAL A 282 -14.03 0.00 2.14
C VAL A 282 -12.70 -0.51 2.68
N ILE A 283 -12.69 -1.71 3.26
CA ILE A 283 -11.50 -2.41 3.74
C ILE A 283 -11.30 -3.66 2.89
N ASP A 284 -10.31 -3.66 2.01
CA ASP A 284 -10.08 -4.76 1.08
C ASP A 284 -8.95 -5.68 1.56
N ASN A 285 -9.12 -7.00 1.37
CA ASN A 285 -8.14 -8.05 1.66
C ASN A 285 -7.87 -8.32 3.16
N MET A 286 -8.91 -8.33 4.00
CA MET A 286 -8.77 -8.42 5.47
C MET A 286 -8.39 -9.81 6.01
N GLU A 287 -8.38 -10.86 5.17
CA GLU A 287 -8.19 -12.26 5.63
C GLU A 287 -6.91 -12.55 6.42
N HIS A 288 -5.84 -11.79 6.20
CA HIS A 288 -4.54 -11.99 6.84
C HIS A 288 -4.34 -11.08 8.07
N LEU A 289 -5.29 -10.18 8.34
CA LEU A 289 -5.21 -9.14 9.38
C LEU A 289 -6.39 -9.21 10.35
N LEU A 290 -7.08 -10.36 10.44
CA LEU A 290 -8.19 -10.57 11.38
C LEU A 290 -7.90 -10.14 12.83
N PRO A 291 -6.66 -10.23 13.38
CA PRO A 291 -6.38 -9.67 14.70
C PRO A 291 -6.63 -8.16 14.86
N ALA A 292 -6.66 -7.38 13.77
CA ALA A 292 -6.98 -5.95 13.78
C ALA A 292 -8.49 -5.64 13.75
N THR A 293 -9.35 -6.65 13.90
CA THR A 293 -10.81 -6.44 13.86
C THR A 293 -11.28 -5.53 15.00
N ASP A 294 -10.65 -5.58 16.16
CA ASP A 294 -10.98 -4.71 17.31
C ASP A 294 -10.80 -3.22 16.97
N THR A 295 -9.80 -2.88 16.16
CA THR A 295 -9.58 -1.52 15.65
C THR A 295 -10.76 -1.05 14.80
N LEU A 296 -11.28 -1.92 13.91
CA LEU A 296 -12.44 -1.60 13.07
C LEU A 296 -13.71 -1.41 13.92
N VAL A 297 -13.89 -2.26 14.93
CA VAL A 297 -15.02 -2.15 15.87
C VAL A 297 -14.95 -0.86 16.67
N SER A 298 -13.77 -0.45 17.13
CA SER A 298 -13.59 0.83 17.84
C SER A 298 -13.98 2.00 16.94
N LEU A 299 -13.49 2.05 15.71
CA LEU A 299 -13.82 3.13 14.77
C LEU A 299 -15.32 3.25 14.52
N VAL A 300 -16.01 2.13 14.32
CA VAL A 300 -17.46 2.11 14.13
C VAL A 300 -18.17 2.54 15.43
N THR A 301 -17.67 2.14 16.59
CA THR A 301 -18.24 2.55 17.89
C THR A 301 -18.12 4.06 18.09
N ASP A 302 -16.97 4.64 17.76
CA ASP A 302 -16.65 6.05 17.98
C ASP A 302 -17.27 7.00 16.93
N ALA A 303 -17.62 6.49 15.75
CA ALA A 303 -18.17 7.28 14.65
C ALA A 303 -19.53 6.75 14.18
N PRO A 304 -20.67 7.21 14.75
CA PRO A 304 -22.00 6.61 14.53
C PRO A 304 -22.47 6.54 13.07
N ARG A 305 -21.94 7.42 12.22
CA ARG A 305 -22.30 7.53 10.79
C ARG A 305 -21.35 6.77 9.85
N LEU A 306 -20.29 6.17 10.40
CA LEU A 306 -19.38 5.32 9.66
C LEU A 306 -20.03 3.95 9.38
N GLN A 307 -19.97 3.51 8.12
CA GLN A 307 -20.19 2.11 7.75
C GLN A 307 -18.94 1.53 7.08
N LEU A 308 -18.68 0.26 7.35
CA LEU A 308 -17.58 -0.50 6.76
C LEU A 308 -18.11 -1.51 5.74
N LEU A 309 -17.47 -1.56 4.57
CA LEU A 309 -17.59 -2.67 3.63
C LEU A 309 -16.26 -3.41 3.59
N VAL A 310 -16.22 -4.63 4.12
CA VAL A 310 -14.99 -5.41 4.28
C VAL A 310 -14.96 -6.56 3.27
N THR A 311 -13.84 -6.84 2.64
CA THR A 311 -13.66 -8.08 1.88
C THR A 311 -12.74 -9.03 2.64
N SER A 312 -13.11 -10.31 2.70
CA SER A 312 -12.32 -11.33 3.39
C SER A 312 -12.63 -12.75 2.90
N ARG A 313 -11.71 -13.68 3.12
CA ARG A 313 -11.92 -15.14 2.97
C ARG A 313 -12.44 -15.81 4.25
N SER A 314 -12.42 -15.10 5.37
CA SER A 314 -12.86 -15.58 6.68
C SER A 314 -13.72 -14.52 7.38
N PRO A 315 -14.75 -14.91 8.14
CA PRO A 315 -15.57 -13.95 8.88
C PRO A 315 -14.72 -13.21 9.92
N LEU A 316 -15.06 -11.95 10.18
CA LEU A 316 -14.42 -11.13 11.22
C LEU A 316 -14.80 -11.61 12.64
N ARG A 317 -15.95 -12.28 12.77
CA ARG A 317 -16.49 -12.85 14.03
C ARG A 317 -16.80 -11.79 15.09
N VAL A 318 -17.32 -10.65 14.67
CA VAL A 318 -17.79 -9.58 15.57
C VAL A 318 -19.29 -9.43 15.55
N ARG A 319 -19.87 -8.96 16.67
CA ARG A 319 -21.33 -8.89 16.84
C ARG A 319 -22.04 -8.00 15.81
N ALA A 320 -21.37 -6.94 15.35
CA ALA A 320 -21.90 -5.98 14.39
C ALA A 320 -21.71 -6.42 12.92
N GLU A 321 -21.13 -7.60 12.67
CA GLU A 321 -20.84 -8.10 11.33
C GLU A 321 -22.10 -8.65 10.64
N ARG A 322 -22.41 -8.09 9.47
CA ARG A 322 -23.36 -8.65 8.52
C ARG A 322 -22.58 -9.30 7.37
N VAL A 323 -22.56 -10.63 7.34
CA VAL A 323 -21.90 -11.39 6.27
C VAL A 323 -22.78 -11.48 5.02
N TYR A 324 -22.21 -11.13 3.87
CA TYR A 324 -22.74 -11.39 2.54
C TYR A 324 -21.82 -12.40 1.82
N ALA A 325 -22.35 -13.58 1.50
CA ALA A 325 -21.59 -14.63 0.82
C ALA A 325 -21.53 -14.35 -0.68
N VAL A 326 -20.33 -14.20 -1.22
CA VAL A 326 -20.08 -13.98 -2.64
C VAL A 326 -19.81 -15.32 -3.30
N GLU A 327 -20.80 -15.80 -4.05
CA GLU A 327 -20.73 -17.07 -4.77
C GLU A 327 -19.98 -16.95 -6.10
N PRO A 328 -19.31 -18.00 -6.58
CA PRO A 328 -18.76 -18.03 -7.93
C PRO A 328 -19.84 -17.82 -8.99
N LEU A 329 -19.47 -17.14 -10.09
CA LEU A 329 -20.40 -16.96 -11.21
C LEU A 329 -20.85 -18.32 -11.76
N PRO A 330 -22.14 -18.48 -12.09
CA PRO A 330 -22.62 -19.70 -12.71
C PRO A 330 -21.94 -19.86 -14.08
N THR A 331 -21.27 -20.99 -14.29
CA THR A 331 -20.75 -21.35 -15.61
C THR A 331 -21.92 -21.58 -16.56
N PRO A 332 -21.89 -21.05 -17.80
CA PRO A 332 -22.87 -21.41 -18.82
C PRO A 332 -22.98 -22.93 -18.88
N ALA A 333 -24.21 -23.47 -18.86
CA ALA A 333 -24.40 -24.90 -19.04
C ALA A 333 -23.73 -25.31 -20.36
N ALA A 334 -22.84 -26.29 -20.30
CA ALA A 334 -22.18 -26.83 -21.48
C ALA A 334 -23.23 -27.49 -22.38
N GLY A 335 -23.79 -26.69 -23.30
CA GLY A 335 -24.61 -27.14 -24.41
C GLY A 335 -23.72 -27.29 -25.63
N SER A 336 -23.40 -28.55 -25.96
CA SER A 336 -22.92 -29.06 -27.26
C SER A 336 -22.00 -28.14 -28.08
N ASP A 337 -20.69 -28.34 -27.94
CA ASP A 337 -19.84 -28.69 -29.09
C ASP A 337 -18.59 -29.42 -28.57
N ASP A 338 -18.32 -30.54 -29.21
CA ASP A 338 -17.32 -31.55 -28.84
C ASP A 338 -15.90 -31.00 -29.05
N VAL A 339 -15.15 -30.83 -27.96
CA VAL A 339 -13.68 -30.80 -28.00
C VAL A 339 -13.18 -31.81 -26.99
N THR A 340 -12.85 -32.98 -27.52
CA THR A 340 -12.23 -34.08 -26.80
C THR A 340 -10.82 -33.67 -26.37
N VAL A 341 -10.60 -33.46 -25.07
CA VAL A 341 -9.26 -33.54 -24.47
C VAL A 341 -9.24 -34.72 -23.52
N ALA A 342 -8.63 -35.80 -23.98
CA ALA A 342 -8.36 -36.97 -23.18
C ALA A 342 -7.25 -36.67 -22.16
N SER A 343 -7.52 -36.87 -20.86
CA SER A 343 -6.70 -37.73 -20.00
C SER A 343 -7.31 -37.91 -18.59
N SER A 344 -7.69 -39.17 -18.33
CA SER A 344 -7.24 -39.97 -17.18
C SER A 344 -7.47 -39.46 -15.74
N GLY A 345 -8.62 -39.85 -15.17
CA GLY A 345 -8.67 -40.73 -13.99
C GLY A 345 -8.43 -40.16 -12.58
N SER A 346 -9.51 -39.89 -11.84
CA SER A 346 -9.98 -40.75 -10.73
C SER A 346 -11.16 -40.12 -10.00
N ARG A 347 -12.26 -40.88 -9.92
CA ARG A 347 -13.49 -40.54 -9.20
C ARG A 347 -13.34 -40.89 -7.71
N SER A 348 -13.75 -39.99 -6.83
CA SER A 348 -14.41 -40.40 -5.57
C SER A 348 -15.49 -39.39 -5.21
N THR A 349 -16.72 -39.87 -5.29
CA THR A 349 -18.00 -39.22 -5.00
C THR A 349 -18.25 -39.08 -3.49
N LEU A 350 -19.29 -38.28 -3.15
CA LEU A 350 -19.99 -38.08 -1.86
C LEU A 350 -19.69 -36.68 -1.26
N HIS A 351 -20.64 -35.78 -1.00
CA HIS A 351 -22.06 -35.93 -0.71
C HIS A 351 -22.78 -34.58 -0.93
N SER A 352 -23.94 -34.59 -1.58
CA SER A 352 -24.92 -33.50 -1.53
C SER A 352 -25.91 -33.77 -0.39
N MET A 353 -26.19 -32.80 0.47
CA MET A 353 -27.51 -32.71 1.12
C MET A 353 -27.83 -31.28 1.52
N VAL A 354 -28.64 -30.63 0.68
CA VAL A 354 -29.48 -29.47 1.04
C VAL A 354 -30.74 -30.01 1.70
N ARG A 355 -31.10 -29.52 2.90
CA ARG A 355 -32.52 -29.28 3.29
C ARG A 355 -32.64 -28.14 4.29
N LEU A 356 -33.09 -27.02 3.76
CA LEU A 356 -34.13 -26.11 4.25
C LEU A 356 -34.79 -26.48 5.60
N SER A 357 -34.86 -25.52 6.53
CA SER A 357 -36.14 -25.23 7.18
C SER A 357 -36.24 -23.75 7.55
N ALA A 358 -37.18 -23.07 6.89
CA ALA A 358 -37.67 -21.77 7.28
C ALA A 358 -39.08 -21.93 7.85
N ARG A 359 -39.33 -21.15 8.91
CA ARG A 359 -40.57 -20.44 9.24
C ARG A 359 -41.65 -21.09 10.12
N CYS A 360 -42.03 -20.23 11.08
CA CYS A 360 -43.37 -19.96 11.63
C CYS A 360 -43.87 -20.96 12.68
N ARG A 361 -44.57 -20.58 13.76
CA ARG A 361 -45.13 -19.30 14.20
C ARG A 361 -45.62 -19.48 15.64
N SER A 362 -45.61 -18.39 16.40
CA SER A 362 -46.59 -17.98 17.42
C SER A 362 -47.23 -19.03 18.36
N GLY A 363 -46.93 -18.88 19.64
CA GLY A 363 -47.93 -18.59 20.67
C GLY A 363 -48.84 -19.73 21.14
N ARG A 364 -48.67 -20.14 22.40
CA ARG A 364 -49.69 -19.93 23.44
C ARG A 364 -49.16 -20.33 24.81
N SER A 365 -49.32 -19.37 25.72
CA SER A 365 -49.26 -19.51 27.17
C SER A 365 -50.10 -20.70 27.66
N ARG A 366 -49.54 -21.49 28.58
CA ARG A 366 -50.27 -22.41 29.46
C ARG A 366 -49.75 -22.20 30.88
N ALA A 367 -50.66 -21.76 31.75
CA ALA A 367 -50.48 -21.66 33.19
C ALA A 367 -50.23 -23.05 33.83
N PRO A 368 -49.56 -23.12 34.99
CA PRO A 368 -49.49 -24.35 35.77
C PRO A 368 -50.70 -24.48 36.70
N LEU A 369 -51.33 -25.65 36.68
CA LEU A 369 -52.23 -26.16 37.71
C LEU A 369 -51.45 -27.19 38.53
N THR A 370 -51.33 -26.94 39.84
CA THR A 370 -51.41 -27.88 40.99
C THR A 370 -50.97 -27.08 42.21
N SER A 371 -51.90 -26.70 43.09
CA SER A 371 -52.40 -27.46 44.26
C SER A 371 -51.48 -27.35 45.46
#